data_AF-A0A9E6D6Z3-F1
#
_entry.id   AF-A0A9E6D6Z3-F1
#
_cell.length_a   1.000
_cell.length_b   1.000
_cell.length_c   1.000
_cell.angle_alpha   90.00
_cell.angle_beta   90.00
_cell.angle_gamma   90.00
#
_symmetry.space_group_name_H-M   'P 1'
#
loop_
_entity.id
_entity.type
_entity.pdbx_description
1 polymer ?
#
loop_
_entity_poly.entity_id
_entity_poly.type
_entity_poly.pdbx_seq_one_letter_code
_entity_poly.pdbx_strand_id
1 'polypeptide(L)'
;MNKILSIVFLFIFCFASSQNKIIKPRLSFTTDSIFANSIVNKVILEGKVLYGKEREPYNFNNPVFKNLKLLKVYKNLVFQNKKERELRQWNSSIIIYFDKKIPKNVIENFITFYSQLSQVKNLKISFTKKIEKANYYIKSTNEVINSYSEDYEFKSEDERKTSILTGGTYNINTDENNILYSGVLTVNMINKKNSVLLKQIKQLFFMSLGSFCISNRLDKNSLLSKKYEKVDYISKKDISLLKIHYHNIYDQRIDRVIFNKLIQNSN
;
A
#
# COMPACT_ATOMS: atom_id res chain seq x y z
N MET A 1 57.92 -17.69 -39.87
CA MET A 1 56.55 -18.18 -39.56
C MET A 1 56.36 -18.17 -38.05
N ASN A 2 55.14 -17.83 -37.61
CA ASN A 2 54.64 -17.75 -36.21
C ASN A 2 54.87 -16.41 -35.48
N LYS A 3 53.94 -15.47 -35.69
CA LYS A 3 53.61 -14.41 -34.71
C LYS A 3 52.39 -14.89 -33.93
N ILE A 4 52.58 -15.20 -32.64
CA ILE A 4 51.49 -15.48 -31.70
C ILE A 4 51.10 -14.14 -31.07
N LEU A 5 49.89 -13.68 -31.36
CA LEU A 5 49.31 -12.45 -30.83
C LEU A 5 48.57 -12.78 -29.52
N SER A 6 49.19 -12.47 -28.38
CA SER A 6 48.55 -12.58 -27.06
C SER A 6 47.60 -11.40 -26.84
N ILE A 7 46.29 -11.68 -26.84
CA ILE A 7 45.26 -10.71 -26.46
C ILE A 7 45.06 -10.80 -24.94
N VAL A 8 45.51 -9.77 -24.23
CA VAL A 8 45.25 -9.58 -22.80
C VAL A 8 43.90 -8.88 -22.66
N PHE A 9 42.89 -9.62 -22.20
CA PHE A 9 41.60 -9.04 -21.81
C PHE A 9 41.71 -8.43 -20.40
N LEU A 10 41.83 -7.10 -20.33
CA LEU A 10 41.69 -6.35 -19.08
C LEU A 10 40.20 -6.27 -18.71
N PHE A 11 39.77 -7.06 -17.72
CA PHE A 11 38.48 -6.88 -17.07
C PHE A 11 38.58 -5.70 -16.10
N ILE A 12 38.12 -4.52 -16.52
CA ILE A 12 37.90 -3.38 -15.63
C ILE A 12 36.60 -3.62 -14.87
N PHE A 13 36.71 -4.09 -13.63
CA PHE A 13 35.60 -4.08 -12.68
C PHE A 13 35.31 -2.61 -12.28
N CYS A 14 34.36 -1.98 -12.96
CA CYS A 14 33.74 -0.77 -12.45
C CYS A 14 32.86 -1.15 -11.26
N PHE A 15 33.41 -1.07 -10.04
CA PHE A 15 32.62 -0.95 -8.84
C PHE A 15 31.82 0.35 -8.93
N ALA A 16 30.56 0.24 -9.35
CA ALA A 16 29.60 1.31 -9.20
C ALA A 16 29.33 1.48 -7.70
N SER A 17 30.10 2.37 -7.07
CA SER A 17 29.80 2.89 -5.75
C SER A 17 28.41 3.48 -5.82
N SER A 18 27.41 2.73 -5.32
CA SER A 18 26.06 3.23 -5.07
C SER A 18 26.17 4.31 -3.99
N GLN A 19 26.57 5.51 -4.40
CA GLN A 19 26.48 6.69 -3.57
C GLN A 19 25.01 6.80 -3.20
N ASN A 20 24.73 6.51 -1.93
CA ASN A 20 23.45 6.72 -1.31
C ASN A 20 23.13 8.21 -1.46
N LYS A 21 22.46 8.60 -2.55
CA LYS A 21 21.91 9.94 -2.70
C LYS A 21 21.01 10.16 -1.49
N ILE A 22 21.51 10.95 -0.55
CA ILE A 22 20.70 11.56 0.50
C ILE A 22 19.56 12.22 -0.26
N ILE A 23 18.35 11.76 0.00
CA ILE A 23 17.18 12.22 -0.74
C ILE A 23 16.99 13.68 -0.36
N LYS A 24 17.39 14.58 -1.27
CA LYS A 24 17.09 15.99 -1.12
C LYS A 24 15.56 16.14 -1.13
N PRO A 25 14.96 16.87 -0.18
CA PRO A 25 13.52 17.09 -0.18
C PRO A 25 13.10 17.65 -1.53
N ARG A 26 12.02 17.10 -2.11
CA ARG A 26 11.48 17.56 -3.39
C ARG A 26 10.87 18.94 -3.16
N LEU A 27 11.39 19.94 -3.85
CA LEU A 27 10.84 21.31 -3.81
C LEU A 27 9.47 21.29 -4.49
N SER A 28 8.44 21.73 -3.78
CA SER A 28 7.16 22.07 -4.40
C SER A 28 7.14 23.56 -4.69
N PHE A 29 6.71 23.92 -5.90
CA PHE A 29 6.61 25.30 -6.34
C PHE A 29 5.15 25.76 -6.30
N THR A 30 4.91 26.96 -5.78
CA THR A 30 3.59 27.62 -5.80
C THR A 30 3.72 29.00 -6.44
N THR A 31 2.64 29.48 -7.06
CA THR A 31 2.56 30.81 -7.69
C THR A 31 2.09 31.90 -6.74
N ASP A 32 1.86 31.58 -5.47
CA ASP A 32 1.21 32.49 -4.51
C ASP A 32 2.12 33.65 -4.08
N SER A 33 1.49 34.81 -3.85
CA SER A 33 2.13 35.98 -3.24
C SER A 33 2.38 35.73 -1.75
N ILE A 34 3.65 35.43 -1.44
CA ILE A 34 4.36 35.61 -0.16
C ILE A 34 3.51 35.50 1.12
N PHE A 35 3.69 34.40 1.86
CA PHE A 35 3.76 34.46 3.32
C PHE A 35 5.11 33.89 3.78
N ALA A 36 5.95 34.77 4.32
CA ALA A 36 7.27 34.49 4.89
C ALA A 36 7.15 33.39 5.96
N ASN A 37 7.88 32.28 5.89
CA ASN A 37 9.15 32.16 6.65
C ASN A 37 9.95 30.87 6.31
N SER A 38 9.77 30.23 5.15
CA SER A 38 10.55 29.02 4.80
C SER A 38 10.80 28.82 3.29
N ILE A 39 11.22 29.87 2.59
CA ILE A 39 11.47 29.83 1.14
C ILE A 39 12.93 29.45 0.89
N VAL A 40 13.16 28.32 0.21
CA VAL A 40 14.48 27.96 -0.30
C VAL A 40 14.33 27.68 -1.80
N ASN A 41 15.04 28.48 -2.61
CA ASN A 41 15.10 28.47 -4.08
C ASN A 41 13.93 29.16 -4.81
N LYS A 42 14.27 29.97 -5.82
CA LYS A 42 13.33 30.65 -6.74
C LYS A 42 13.60 30.16 -8.17
N VAL A 43 12.54 29.96 -8.95
CA VAL A 43 12.63 29.63 -10.39
C VAL A 43 11.72 30.59 -11.16
N ILE A 44 12.19 31.14 -12.27
CA ILE A 44 11.41 32.04 -13.14
C ILE A 44 11.00 31.28 -14.39
N LEU A 45 9.70 31.18 -14.64
CA LEU A 45 9.13 30.58 -15.84
C LEU A 45 8.13 31.56 -16.44
N GLU A 46 8.33 31.98 -17.69
CA GLU A 46 7.40 32.83 -18.45
C GLU A 46 6.99 34.12 -17.70
N GLY A 47 7.93 34.77 -17.01
CA GLY A 47 7.66 35.99 -16.24
C GLY A 47 6.97 35.77 -14.89
N LYS A 48 6.65 34.52 -14.52
CA LYS A 48 6.14 34.15 -13.20
C LYS A 48 7.27 33.64 -12.31
N VAL A 49 7.33 34.15 -11.08
CA VAL A 49 8.27 33.68 -10.06
C VAL A 49 7.62 32.55 -9.27
N LEU A 50 8.23 31.38 -9.33
CA LEU A 50 7.88 30.21 -8.54
C LEU A 50 8.73 30.14 -7.28
N TYR A 51 8.09 29.94 -6.13
CA TYR A 51 8.78 29.79 -4.85
C TYR A 51 8.87 28.32 -4.45
N GLY A 52 10.09 27.82 -4.29
CA GLY A 52 10.35 26.52 -3.71
C GLY A 52 10.07 26.56 -2.21
N LYS A 53 9.10 25.76 -1.77
CA LYS A 53 8.90 25.50 -0.35
C LYS A 53 9.66 24.23 0.00
N GLU A 54 10.56 24.32 0.99
CA GLU A 54 11.06 23.11 1.63
C GLU A 54 9.88 22.42 2.30
N ARG A 55 9.65 21.16 1.94
CA ARG A 55 8.65 20.35 2.62
C ARG A 55 9.11 20.12 4.05
N GLU A 56 8.17 20.17 4.99
CA GLU A 56 8.50 19.87 6.38
C GLU A 56 9.17 18.50 6.49
N PRO A 57 10.21 18.37 7.32
CA PRO A 57 10.88 17.10 7.52
C PRO A 57 9.87 16.05 8.01
N TYR A 58 9.98 14.83 7.49
CA TYR A 58 9.14 13.72 7.93
C TYR A 58 9.30 13.51 9.44
N ASN A 59 8.23 13.76 10.19
CA ASN A 59 8.25 13.59 11.64
C ASN A 59 8.08 12.10 11.97
N PHE A 60 9.09 11.45 12.53
CA PHE A 60 9.01 10.07 12.98
C PHE A 60 9.16 9.93 14.50
N ASN A 61 9.14 11.05 15.25
CA ASN A 61 9.09 11.07 16.72
C ASN A 61 7.76 10.53 17.29
N ASN A 62 6.86 10.01 16.45
CA ASN A 62 5.62 9.39 16.86
C ASN A 62 5.90 8.06 17.62
N PRO A 63 5.27 7.83 18.79
CA PRO A 63 5.39 6.59 19.57
C PRO A 63 5.20 5.30 18.76
N VAL A 64 4.45 5.34 17.66
CA VAL A 64 4.21 4.19 16.79
C VAL A 64 5.51 3.63 16.18
N PHE A 65 6.51 4.47 15.91
CA PHE A 65 7.82 4.06 15.36
C PHE A 65 8.78 3.53 16.43
N LYS A 66 8.53 3.83 17.72
CA LYS A 66 9.36 3.35 18.84
C LYS A 66 9.14 1.86 19.13
N ASN A 67 8.04 1.27 18.67
CA ASN A 67 7.79 -0.16 18.82
C ASN A 67 8.52 -0.99 17.74
N LEU A 68 9.76 -1.38 18.03
CA LEU A 68 10.62 -2.13 17.10
C LEU A 68 9.99 -3.47 16.64
N LYS A 69 9.24 -4.16 17.52
CA LYS A 69 8.56 -5.42 17.18
C LYS A 69 7.46 -5.19 16.15
N LEU A 70 6.62 -4.17 16.35
CA LEU A 70 5.58 -3.78 15.41
C LEU A 70 6.19 -3.31 14.09
N LEU A 71 7.25 -2.51 14.14
CA LEU A 71 7.93 -2.02 12.95
C LEU A 71 8.55 -3.16 12.12
N LYS A 72 9.11 -4.19 12.77
CA LYS A 72 9.59 -5.40 12.10
C LYS A 72 8.44 -6.14 11.40
N VAL A 73 7.28 -6.26 12.05
CA VAL A 73 6.08 -6.84 11.45
C VAL A 73 5.62 -6.03 10.24
N TYR A 74 5.49 -4.71 10.40
CA TYR A 74 5.13 -3.79 9.32
C TYR A 74 6.04 -3.94 8.10
N LYS A 75 7.37 -3.92 8.31
CA LYS A 75 8.34 -4.05 7.22
C LYS A 75 8.20 -5.38 6.49
N ASN A 76 7.90 -6.47 7.19
CA ASN A 76 7.66 -7.76 6.55
C ASN A 76 6.37 -7.76 5.71
N LEU A 77 5.32 -7.11 6.19
CA LEU A 77 4.01 -7.09 5.52
C LEU A 77 4.00 -6.20 4.28
N VAL A 78 4.70 -5.06 4.31
CA VAL A 78 4.77 -4.11 3.20
C VAL A 78 5.87 -4.48 2.21
N PHE A 79 7.07 -4.78 2.70
CA PHE A 79 8.25 -4.97 1.85
C PHE A 79 8.60 -6.45 1.59
N GLN A 80 7.94 -7.41 2.26
CA GLN A 80 8.17 -8.85 2.06
C GLN A 80 9.65 -9.28 2.13
N ASN A 81 10.45 -8.59 2.96
CA ASN A 81 11.89 -8.74 3.04
C ASN A 81 12.71 -8.40 1.78
N LYS A 82 12.08 -7.90 0.70
CA LYS A 82 12.77 -7.45 -0.51
C LYS A 82 13.25 -6.01 -0.36
N LYS A 83 14.42 -5.66 -0.90
CA LYS A 83 14.97 -4.31 -0.79
C LYS A 83 14.29 -3.35 -1.76
N GLU A 84 14.02 -3.87 -2.96
CA GLU A 84 13.49 -3.18 -4.13
C GLU A 84 11.97 -3.02 -4.09
N ARG A 85 11.31 -3.66 -3.11
CA ARG A 85 9.86 -3.50 -2.96
C ARG A 85 9.56 -2.10 -2.49
N GLU A 86 8.66 -1.45 -3.21
CA GLU A 86 8.26 -0.08 -2.96
C GLU A 86 6.97 -0.05 -2.14
N LEU A 87 6.90 0.94 -1.26
CA LEU A 87 5.72 1.29 -0.49
C LEU A 87 4.71 1.98 -1.41
N ARG A 88 3.44 1.66 -1.21
CA ARG A 88 2.29 2.12 -2.02
C ARG A 88 1.23 2.67 -1.10
N GLN A 89 0.83 3.92 -1.31
CA GLN A 89 -0.10 4.65 -0.42
C GLN A 89 -1.20 5.35 -1.19
N TRP A 90 -2.40 5.37 -0.60
CA TRP A 90 -3.42 6.33 -1.00
C TRP A 90 -3.03 7.71 -0.46
N ASN A 91 -3.02 8.73 -1.33
CA ASN A 91 -2.88 10.14 -0.91
C ASN A 91 -4.20 10.94 -1.05
N SER A 92 -5.25 10.28 -1.54
CA SER A 92 -6.58 10.85 -1.78
C SER A 92 -7.63 10.07 -0.99
N SER A 93 -8.84 10.64 -0.90
CA SER A 93 -9.96 9.94 -0.28
C SER A 93 -10.34 8.74 -1.13
N ILE A 94 -10.50 7.58 -0.50
CA ILE A 94 -10.99 6.37 -1.16
C ILE A 94 -12.52 6.45 -1.17
N ILE A 95 -13.11 6.58 -2.36
CA ILE A 95 -14.55 6.66 -2.56
C ILE A 95 -14.98 5.34 -3.20
N ILE A 96 -15.67 4.52 -2.41
CA ILE A 96 -15.99 3.14 -2.78
C ILE A 96 -17.39 3.06 -3.38
N TYR A 97 -17.49 2.43 -4.55
CA TYR A 97 -18.73 1.95 -5.14
C TYR A 97 -18.79 0.43 -5.07
N PHE A 98 -19.97 -0.10 -4.71
CA PHE A 98 -20.26 -1.52 -4.74
C PHE A 98 -21.13 -1.86 -5.93
N ASP A 99 -20.80 -2.96 -6.60
CA ASP A 99 -21.68 -3.58 -7.57
C ASP A 99 -23.05 -3.90 -6.94
N LYS A 100 -24.13 -3.58 -7.66
CA LYS A 100 -25.51 -3.80 -7.21
C LYS A 100 -25.81 -5.28 -6.92
N LYS A 101 -25.05 -6.21 -7.50
CA LYS A 101 -25.18 -7.65 -7.25
C LYS A 101 -24.67 -8.09 -5.88
N ILE A 102 -23.89 -7.25 -5.19
CA ILE A 102 -23.40 -7.57 -3.84
C ILE A 102 -24.56 -7.38 -2.84
N PRO A 103 -24.86 -8.40 -2.00
CA PRO A 103 -25.97 -8.32 -1.06
C PRO A 103 -25.88 -7.10 -0.12
N LYS A 104 -27.02 -6.42 0.07
CA LYS A 104 -27.12 -5.20 0.88
C LYS A 104 -26.56 -5.36 2.30
N ASN A 105 -26.85 -6.49 2.95
CA ASN A 105 -26.32 -6.79 4.29
C ASN A 105 -24.79 -6.95 4.31
N VAL A 106 -24.16 -7.42 3.22
CA VAL A 106 -22.69 -7.49 3.11
C VAL A 106 -22.13 -6.08 2.98
N ILE A 107 -22.75 -5.22 2.18
CA ILE A 107 -22.36 -3.82 2.01
C ILE A 107 -22.46 -3.07 3.33
N GLU A 108 -23.59 -3.14 4.03
CA GLU A 108 -23.83 -2.46 5.30
C GLU A 108 -22.82 -2.90 6.37
N ASN A 109 -22.60 -4.21 6.52
CA ASN A 109 -21.62 -4.73 7.47
C ASN A 109 -20.18 -4.34 7.11
N PHE A 110 -19.85 -4.23 5.82
CA PHE A 110 -18.55 -3.72 5.39
C PHE A 110 -18.38 -2.24 5.76
N ILE A 111 -19.38 -1.41 5.48
CA ILE A 111 -19.37 0.03 5.80
C ILE A 111 -19.18 0.24 7.29
N THR A 112 -19.98 -0.44 8.12
CA THR A 112 -19.89 -0.38 9.58
C THR A 112 -18.53 -0.87 10.10
N PHE A 113 -17.97 -1.91 9.49
CA PHE A 113 -16.66 -2.41 9.88
C PHE A 113 -15.54 -1.40 9.59
N TYR A 114 -15.56 -0.77 8.41
CA TYR A 114 -14.51 0.15 7.98
C TYR A 114 -14.67 1.60 8.47
N SER A 115 -15.82 1.99 9.02
CA SER A 115 -15.98 3.28 9.70
C SER A 115 -15.03 3.45 10.90
N GLN A 116 -14.56 2.33 11.47
CA GLN A 116 -13.56 2.27 12.55
C GLN A 116 -12.18 2.84 12.16
N LEU A 117 -11.90 3.00 10.86
CA LEU A 117 -10.65 3.57 10.34
C LEU A 117 -10.60 5.10 10.37
N SER A 118 -11.67 5.78 10.78
CA SER A 118 -11.71 7.25 10.93
C SER A 118 -10.61 7.81 11.84
N GLN A 119 -10.05 6.99 12.73
CA GLN A 119 -8.94 7.32 13.62
C GLN A 119 -7.53 7.30 12.96
N VAL A 120 -7.41 6.85 11.71
CA VAL A 120 -6.13 6.77 11.00
C VAL A 120 -5.91 8.07 10.23
N LYS A 121 -4.98 8.90 10.70
CA LYS A 121 -4.61 10.16 10.02
C LYS A 121 -4.20 9.86 8.57
N ASN A 122 -4.57 10.76 7.65
CA ASN A 122 -4.29 10.69 6.21
C ASN A 122 -4.97 9.53 5.46
N LEU A 123 -5.85 8.76 6.09
CA LEU A 123 -6.67 7.75 5.42
C LEU A 123 -8.15 8.15 5.53
N LYS A 124 -8.76 8.49 4.40
CA LYS A 124 -10.18 8.84 4.33
C LYS A 124 -10.91 7.85 3.43
N ILE A 125 -11.96 7.25 3.96
CA ILE A 125 -12.79 6.27 3.24
C ILE A 125 -14.22 6.76 3.27
N SER A 126 -14.87 6.74 2.11
CA SER A 126 -16.27 7.11 1.95
C SER A 126 -16.94 6.18 0.93
N PHE A 127 -18.26 6.25 0.85
CA PHE A 127 -19.07 5.34 0.05
C PHE A 127 -20.02 6.12 -0.84
N THR A 128 -20.23 5.66 -2.06
CA THR A 128 -21.12 6.30 -3.04
C THR A 128 -22.04 5.28 -3.70
N LYS A 129 -23.23 5.73 -4.09
CA LYS A 129 -24.17 4.97 -4.93
C LYS A 129 -23.94 5.20 -6.43
N LYS A 130 -23.04 6.11 -6.77
CA LYS A 130 -22.73 6.61 -8.13
C LYS A 130 -21.32 6.19 -8.53
N ILE A 131 -21.20 5.29 -9.50
CA ILE A 131 -19.92 4.71 -9.93
C ILE A 131 -18.97 5.78 -10.48
N GLU A 132 -19.51 6.80 -11.15
CA GLU A 132 -18.78 7.92 -11.73
C GLU A 132 -18.11 8.83 -10.67
N LYS A 133 -18.50 8.69 -9.40
CA LYS A 133 -17.89 9.40 -8.27
C LYS A 133 -16.87 8.55 -7.50
N ALA A 134 -16.73 7.28 -7.84
CA ALA A 134 -15.85 6.37 -7.13
C ALA A 134 -14.47 6.30 -7.78
N ASN A 135 -13.44 6.20 -6.95
CA ASN A 135 -12.11 5.79 -7.39
C ASN A 135 -11.79 4.34 -6.98
N TYR A 136 -12.68 3.69 -6.23
CA TYR A 136 -12.54 2.30 -5.85
C TYR A 136 -13.83 1.52 -6.16
N TYR A 137 -13.73 0.44 -6.93
CA TYR A 137 -14.86 -0.39 -7.32
C TYR A 137 -14.76 -1.79 -6.73
N ILE A 138 -15.75 -2.18 -5.91
CA ILE A 138 -15.93 -3.57 -5.48
C ILE A 138 -16.88 -4.24 -6.46
N LYS A 139 -16.28 -4.95 -7.42
CA LYS A 139 -16.91 -5.60 -8.57
C LYS A 139 -17.32 -7.04 -8.24
N SER A 140 -18.51 -7.43 -8.67
CA SER A 140 -18.94 -8.82 -8.64
C SER A 140 -18.61 -9.53 -9.95
N THR A 141 -18.30 -10.82 -9.89
CA THR A 141 -18.15 -11.68 -11.07
C THR A 141 -18.68 -13.08 -10.81
N ASN A 142 -18.93 -13.82 -11.89
CA ASN A 142 -19.22 -15.25 -11.88
C ASN A 142 -17.99 -16.07 -12.33
N GLU A 143 -16.93 -15.42 -12.81
CA GLU A 143 -15.70 -16.07 -13.26
C GLU A 143 -14.93 -16.68 -12.09
N VAL A 144 -14.36 -17.86 -12.30
CA VAL A 144 -13.47 -18.49 -11.33
C VAL A 144 -12.21 -17.63 -11.18
N ILE A 145 -11.92 -17.20 -9.96
CA ILE A 145 -10.70 -16.46 -9.63
C ILE A 145 -9.83 -17.38 -8.78
N ASN A 146 -8.60 -17.63 -9.22
CA ASN A 146 -7.58 -18.27 -8.41
C ASN A 146 -6.30 -17.43 -8.51
N SER A 147 -5.89 -16.82 -7.39
CA SER A 147 -4.65 -16.01 -7.36
C SER A 147 -3.45 -16.79 -6.81
N TYR A 148 -3.60 -18.10 -6.59
CA TYR A 148 -2.50 -18.99 -6.26
C TYR A 148 -1.75 -19.44 -7.51
N SER A 149 -0.52 -19.89 -7.33
CA SER A 149 0.22 -20.60 -8.38
C SER A 149 -0.46 -21.93 -8.72
N GLU A 150 -0.24 -22.42 -9.94
CA GLU A 150 -0.87 -23.66 -10.44
C GLU A 150 -0.48 -24.90 -9.62
N ASP A 151 0.69 -24.88 -8.99
CA ASP A 151 1.24 -25.92 -8.11
C ASP A 151 0.77 -25.80 -6.65
N TYR A 152 -0.07 -24.83 -6.29
CA TYR A 152 -0.54 -24.68 -4.93
C TYR A 152 -1.59 -25.73 -4.56
N GLU A 153 -1.24 -26.61 -3.64
CA GLU A 153 -2.15 -27.63 -3.10
C GLU A 153 -2.88 -27.13 -1.85
N PHE A 154 -4.21 -27.15 -1.90
CA PHE A 154 -5.05 -26.96 -0.72
C PHE A 154 -5.18 -28.27 0.06
N LYS A 155 -5.23 -28.18 1.39
CA LYS A 155 -5.40 -29.36 2.24
C LYS A 155 -6.82 -29.94 2.16
N SER A 156 -7.79 -29.11 1.79
CA SER A 156 -9.17 -29.51 1.59
C SER A 156 -9.92 -28.57 0.66
N GLU A 157 -11.04 -29.06 0.13
CA GLU A 157 -11.96 -28.25 -0.68
C GLU A 157 -12.57 -27.08 0.11
N ASP A 158 -12.77 -27.25 1.41
CA ASP A 158 -13.24 -26.18 2.29
C ASP A 158 -12.19 -25.09 2.50
N GLU A 159 -10.91 -25.47 2.64
CA GLU A 159 -9.80 -24.49 2.66
C GLU A 159 -9.78 -23.72 1.34
N ARG A 160 -9.92 -24.42 0.21
CA ARG A 160 -9.98 -23.82 -1.12
C ARG A 160 -11.12 -22.81 -1.22
N LYS A 161 -12.35 -23.19 -0.89
CA LYS A 161 -13.55 -22.34 -0.98
C LYS A 161 -13.55 -21.14 -0.03
N THR A 162 -12.89 -21.26 1.11
CA THR A 162 -12.86 -20.21 2.15
C THR A 162 -11.59 -19.37 2.16
N SER A 163 -10.64 -19.69 1.28
CA SER A 163 -9.42 -18.91 1.11
C SER A 163 -9.71 -17.51 0.56
N ILE A 164 -8.97 -16.53 1.08
CA ILE A 164 -9.01 -15.14 0.64
C ILE A 164 -8.64 -14.96 -0.85
N LEU A 165 -7.70 -15.77 -1.37
CA LEU A 165 -7.20 -15.66 -2.75
C LEU A 165 -7.95 -16.57 -3.74
N THR A 166 -8.91 -17.35 -3.24
CA THR A 166 -9.82 -18.15 -4.07
C THR A 166 -11.16 -17.41 -4.17
N GLY A 167 -11.55 -17.04 -5.38
CA GLY A 167 -12.79 -16.32 -5.64
C GLY A 167 -12.73 -14.83 -5.32
N GLY A 168 -11.53 -14.24 -5.27
CA GLY A 168 -11.37 -12.80 -5.12
C GLY A 168 -9.94 -12.34 -5.40
N THR A 169 -9.83 -11.13 -5.94
CA THR A 169 -8.56 -10.47 -6.24
C THR A 169 -8.74 -8.95 -6.18
N TYR A 170 -7.65 -8.20 -6.21
CA TYR A 170 -7.70 -6.75 -6.36
C TYR A 170 -6.58 -6.25 -7.26
N ASN A 171 -6.87 -5.22 -8.03
CA ASN A 171 -5.92 -4.48 -8.85
C ASN A 171 -5.95 -3.02 -8.41
N ILE A 172 -4.78 -2.45 -8.13
CA ILE A 172 -4.64 -1.03 -7.79
C ILE A 172 -3.77 -0.37 -8.85
N ASN A 173 -4.20 0.79 -9.33
CA ASN A 173 -3.43 1.63 -10.23
C ASN A 173 -2.62 2.63 -9.42
N THR A 174 -1.38 2.84 -9.86
CA THR A 174 -0.42 3.76 -9.25
C THR A 174 0.07 4.76 -10.26
N ASP A 175 0.43 5.95 -9.78
CA ASP A 175 1.24 6.89 -10.57
C ASP A 175 2.72 6.47 -10.61
N GLU A 176 3.56 7.30 -11.22
CA GLU A 176 5.01 7.11 -11.28
C GLU A 176 5.70 7.11 -9.91
N ASN A 177 5.06 7.57 -8.84
CA ASN A 177 5.60 7.65 -7.48
C ASN A 177 5.02 6.56 -6.56
N ASN A 178 4.32 5.56 -7.11
CA ASN A 178 3.61 4.51 -6.36
C ASN A 178 2.43 5.01 -5.51
N ILE A 179 1.88 6.18 -5.84
CA ILE A 179 0.69 6.71 -5.21
C ILE A 179 -0.54 6.06 -5.83
N LEU A 180 -1.37 5.50 -4.97
CA LEU A 180 -2.60 4.81 -5.33
C LEU A 180 -3.68 5.86 -5.64
N TYR A 181 -4.26 5.78 -6.84
CA TYR A 181 -5.33 6.69 -7.26
C TYR A 181 -6.63 5.98 -7.66
N SER A 182 -6.58 4.69 -7.98
CA SER A 182 -7.81 3.91 -8.23
C SER A 182 -7.62 2.42 -7.97
N GLY A 183 -8.70 1.72 -7.61
CA GLY A 183 -8.67 0.29 -7.33
C GLY A 183 -9.91 -0.46 -7.79
N VAL A 184 -9.74 -1.71 -8.18
CA VAL A 184 -10.84 -2.64 -8.46
C VAL A 184 -10.61 -3.91 -7.65
N LEU A 185 -11.52 -4.19 -6.73
CA LEU A 185 -11.58 -5.45 -6.00
C LEU A 185 -12.66 -6.31 -6.66
N THR A 186 -12.27 -7.45 -7.23
CA THR A 186 -13.21 -8.35 -7.89
C THR A 186 -13.47 -9.55 -7.00
N VAL A 187 -14.74 -9.90 -6.80
CA VAL A 187 -15.16 -11.08 -6.04
C VAL A 187 -16.09 -11.99 -6.84
N ASN A 188 -15.80 -13.28 -6.81
CA ASN A 188 -16.69 -14.31 -7.31
C ASN A 188 -17.87 -14.49 -6.34
N MET A 189 -19.08 -14.47 -6.91
CA MET A 189 -20.35 -14.58 -6.19
C MET A 189 -20.97 -15.99 -6.19
N ILE A 190 -20.50 -16.89 -7.06
CA ILE A 190 -21.09 -18.23 -7.23
C ILE A 190 -20.95 -19.03 -5.93
N ASN A 191 -22.08 -19.58 -5.46
CA ASN A 191 -22.16 -20.49 -4.31
C ASN A 191 -21.51 -19.96 -3.02
N LYS A 192 -21.34 -18.64 -2.89
CA LYS A 192 -20.66 -18.05 -1.74
C LYS A 192 -21.66 -17.57 -0.69
N LYS A 193 -21.56 -18.14 0.52
CA LYS A 193 -22.31 -17.64 1.69
C LYS A 193 -21.93 -16.19 1.99
N ASN A 194 -22.90 -15.36 2.36
CA ASN A 194 -22.68 -13.94 2.72
C ASN A 194 -21.57 -13.73 3.75
N SER A 195 -21.43 -14.64 4.72
CA SER A 195 -20.38 -14.59 5.74
C SER A 195 -18.98 -14.77 5.17
N VAL A 196 -18.82 -15.67 4.20
CA VAL A 196 -17.55 -15.92 3.49
C VAL A 196 -17.21 -14.75 2.58
N LEU A 197 -18.20 -14.25 1.84
CA LEU A 197 -18.05 -13.08 0.98
C LEU A 197 -17.60 -11.84 1.77
N LEU A 198 -18.29 -11.52 2.87
CA LEU A 198 -17.93 -10.39 3.72
C LEU A 198 -16.51 -10.53 4.28
N LYS A 199 -16.14 -11.73 4.77
CA LYS A 199 -14.79 -12.02 5.26
C LYS A 199 -13.75 -11.70 4.18
N GLN A 200 -13.96 -12.20 2.97
CA GLN A 200 -13.03 -12.04 1.87
C GLN A 200 -12.89 -10.60 1.40
N ILE A 201 -14.01 -9.88 1.20
CA ILE A 201 -13.98 -8.46 0.81
C ILE A 201 -13.28 -7.64 1.90
N LYS A 202 -13.55 -7.93 3.19
CA LYS A 202 -12.84 -7.27 4.30
C LYS A 202 -11.33 -7.45 4.15
N GLN A 203 -10.83 -8.68 4.05
CA GLN A 203 -9.38 -8.89 4.00
C GLN A 203 -8.73 -8.33 2.72
N LEU A 204 -9.33 -8.56 1.54
CA LEU A 204 -8.81 -8.06 0.26
C LEU A 204 -8.76 -6.53 0.23
N PHE A 205 -9.81 -5.87 0.70
CA PHE A 205 -9.81 -4.41 0.79
C PHE A 205 -8.71 -3.91 1.73
N PHE A 206 -8.56 -4.51 2.92
CA PHE A 206 -7.50 -4.14 3.87
C PHE A 206 -6.11 -4.28 3.26
N MET A 207 -5.85 -5.39 2.55
CA MET A 207 -4.58 -5.61 1.85
C MET A 207 -4.32 -4.51 0.82
N SER A 208 -5.36 -4.12 0.08
CA SER A 208 -5.29 -3.10 -0.96
C SER A 208 -5.02 -1.67 -0.44
N LEU A 209 -5.21 -1.42 0.87
CA LEU A 209 -4.89 -0.13 1.47
C LEU A 209 -3.39 0.18 1.47
N GLY A 210 -2.51 -0.83 1.50
CA GLY A 210 -1.06 -0.59 1.55
C GLY A 210 -0.23 -1.60 0.76
N SER A 211 -0.89 -2.35 -0.13
CA SER A 211 -0.32 -3.54 -0.78
C SER A 211 0.28 -4.54 0.23
N PHE A 212 -0.40 -4.71 1.37
CA PHE A 212 0.04 -5.60 2.45
C PHE A 212 -0.05 -7.07 2.01
N CYS A 213 0.90 -7.89 2.45
CA CYS A 213 0.81 -9.33 2.33
C CYS A 213 0.15 -9.99 3.53
N ILE A 214 -0.40 -11.18 3.32
CA ILE A 214 -0.92 -12.03 4.39
C ILE A 214 0.21 -12.81 5.08
N SER A 215 0.03 -13.09 6.36
CA SER A 215 1.01 -13.80 7.18
C SER A 215 0.34 -14.88 8.05
N ASN A 216 1.03 -15.99 8.25
CA ASN A 216 0.63 -17.03 9.21
C ASN A 216 1.07 -16.73 10.65
N ARG A 217 1.87 -15.68 10.85
CA ARG A 217 2.40 -15.25 12.16
C ARG A 217 1.53 -14.19 12.85
N LEU A 218 0.41 -13.82 12.25
CA LEU A 218 -0.54 -12.86 12.80
C LEU A 218 -1.70 -13.58 13.47
N ASP A 219 -2.22 -12.95 14.53
CA ASP A 219 -3.35 -13.45 15.29
C ASP A 219 -4.57 -13.61 14.39
N LYS A 220 -5.45 -14.55 14.74
CA LYS A 220 -6.62 -14.87 13.92
C LYS A 220 -7.62 -13.72 13.79
N ASN A 221 -7.57 -12.71 14.64
CA ASN A 221 -8.39 -11.51 14.49
C ASN A 221 -7.77 -10.43 13.58
N SER A 222 -6.55 -10.64 13.05
CA SER A 222 -5.93 -9.72 12.10
C SER A 222 -6.42 -9.97 10.68
N LEU A 223 -6.80 -8.91 9.98
CA LEU A 223 -7.22 -8.97 8.57
C LEU A 223 -6.11 -9.49 7.64
N LEU A 224 -4.86 -9.36 8.05
CA LEU A 224 -3.69 -9.86 7.33
C LEU A 224 -3.30 -11.29 7.75
N SER A 225 -4.09 -11.96 8.60
CA SER A 225 -3.83 -13.35 8.96
C SER A 225 -4.35 -14.32 7.90
N LYS A 226 -3.52 -15.32 7.53
CA LYS A 226 -3.98 -16.47 6.73
C LYS A 226 -5.09 -17.26 7.43
N LYS A 227 -5.13 -17.21 8.77
CA LYS A 227 -6.10 -17.90 9.62
C LYS A 227 -7.16 -16.95 10.16
N TYR A 228 -7.47 -15.88 9.41
CA TYR A 228 -8.42 -14.88 9.86
C TYR A 228 -9.77 -15.52 10.21
N GLU A 229 -10.25 -15.24 11.40
CA GLU A 229 -11.59 -15.58 11.89
C GLU A 229 -12.47 -14.33 11.77
N LYS A 230 -13.70 -14.51 11.31
CA LYS A 230 -14.62 -13.40 11.10
C LYS A 230 -14.87 -12.70 12.44
N VAL A 231 -14.44 -11.45 12.54
CA VAL A 231 -14.70 -10.54 13.67
C VAL A 231 -15.33 -9.24 13.18
N ASP A 232 -16.00 -8.53 14.07
CA ASP A 232 -16.73 -7.29 13.75
C ASP A 232 -15.94 -6.01 14.07
N TYR A 233 -14.69 -6.16 14.50
CA TYR A 233 -13.77 -5.05 14.75
C TYR A 233 -12.45 -5.22 14.00
N ILE A 234 -11.77 -4.10 13.72
CA ILE A 234 -10.41 -4.09 13.19
C ILE A 234 -9.44 -4.23 14.38
N SER A 235 -8.53 -5.20 14.34
CA SER A 235 -7.63 -5.45 15.47
C SER A 235 -6.76 -4.23 15.78
N LYS A 236 -6.41 -4.01 17.06
CA LYS A 236 -5.49 -2.92 17.47
C LYS A 236 -4.16 -2.98 16.72
N LYS A 237 -3.70 -4.19 16.40
CA LYS A 237 -2.48 -4.43 15.61
C LYS A 237 -2.64 -3.91 14.18
N ASP A 238 -3.73 -4.24 13.51
CA ASP A 238 -4.04 -3.77 12.15
C ASP A 238 -4.17 -2.24 12.09
N ILE A 239 -4.87 -1.63 13.06
CA ILE A 239 -4.93 -0.16 13.20
C ILE A 239 -3.53 0.43 13.37
N SER A 240 -2.67 -0.19 14.19
CA SER A 240 -1.31 0.31 14.41
C SER A 240 -0.45 0.18 13.15
N LEU A 241 -0.61 -0.89 12.36
CA LEU A 241 0.05 -1.04 11.07
C LEU A 241 -0.37 0.05 10.09
N LEU A 242 -1.67 0.38 10.02
CA LEU A 242 -2.15 1.49 9.20
C LEU A 242 -1.64 2.84 9.72
N LYS A 243 -1.58 3.05 11.05
CA LYS A 243 -1.00 4.27 11.63
C LYS A 243 0.47 4.43 11.22
N ILE A 244 1.28 3.37 11.23
CA ILE A 244 2.65 3.42 10.68
C ILE A 244 2.61 3.76 9.19
N HIS A 245 1.76 3.05 8.44
CA HIS A 245 1.69 3.17 6.99
C HIS A 245 1.30 4.57 6.54
N TYR A 246 0.34 5.20 7.20
CA TYR A 246 -0.26 6.47 6.79
C TYR A 246 0.22 7.67 7.62
N HIS A 247 1.14 7.47 8.57
CA HIS A 247 1.66 8.57 9.40
C HIS A 247 2.22 9.70 8.53
N ASN A 248 3.00 9.34 7.52
CA ASN A 248 3.51 10.25 6.48
C ASN A 248 3.04 9.75 5.11
N ILE A 249 2.48 10.65 4.30
CA ILE A 249 2.26 10.40 2.87
C ILE A 249 3.51 10.85 2.13
N TYR A 250 4.13 9.93 1.41
CA TYR A 250 5.32 10.22 0.62
C TYR A 250 4.92 10.70 -0.77
N ASP A 251 5.64 11.65 -1.32
CA ASP A 251 5.46 12.21 -2.68
C ASP A 251 6.49 11.68 -3.68
N GLN A 252 7.17 10.62 -3.27
CA GLN A 252 8.25 9.97 -3.98
C GLN A 252 8.21 8.48 -3.67
N ARG A 253 8.89 7.69 -4.50
CA ARG A 253 9.03 6.26 -4.26
C ARG A 253 9.83 6.02 -2.98
N ILE A 254 9.28 5.17 -2.12
CA ILE A 254 9.93 4.73 -0.89
C ILE A 254 10.11 3.23 -0.95
N ASP A 255 11.33 2.79 -1.23
CA ASP A 255 11.70 1.39 -1.06
C ASP A 255 12.03 1.09 0.43
N ARG A 256 12.34 -0.18 0.72
CA ARG A 256 12.68 -0.60 2.08
C ARG A 256 13.94 0.07 2.62
N VAL A 257 14.94 0.30 1.78
CA VAL A 257 16.22 0.90 2.17
C VAL A 257 16.01 2.36 2.57
N ILE A 258 15.31 3.12 1.75
CA ILE A 258 14.92 4.50 2.01
C ILE A 258 14.07 4.57 3.28
N PHE A 259 13.06 3.72 3.42
CA PHE A 259 12.22 3.68 4.60
C PHE A 259 13.01 3.46 5.90
N ASN A 260 13.99 2.53 5.89
CA ASN A 260 14.84 2.30 7.05
C ASN A 260 15.72 3.52 7.39
N LYS A 261 16.31 4.19 6.39
CA LYS A 261 17.11 5.41 6.60
C LYS A 261 16.26 6.53 7.21
N LEU A 262 15.05 6.71 6.70
CA LEU A 262 14.11 7.71 7.22
C LEU A 262 13.79 7.48 8.71
N ILE A 263 13.62 6.23 9.11
CA ILE A 263 13.40 5.89 10.53
C ILE A 263 14.67 6.04 11.37
N GLN A 264 15.84 5.67 10.83
CA GLN A 264 17.10 5.81 11.56
C GLN A 264 17.45 7.26 11.83
N ASN A 265 17.25 8.16 10.86
CA ASN A 265 17.55 9.59 11.00
C ASN A 265 16.60 10.34 11.95
N SER A 266 15.63 9.64 12.53
CA SER A 266 14.61 10.22 13.38
C SER A 266 14.64 9.75 14.83
N ASN A 267 15.49 8.77 15.13
CA ASN A 267 15.79 8.34 16.50
C ASN A 267 17.19 8.83 16.87
#